data_AF-A0A7X7DT38-F1
#
_entry.id   AF-A0A7X7DT38-F1
#
_cell.length_a   1.000
_cell.length_b   1.000
_cell.length_c   1.000
_cell.angle_alpha   90.00
_cell.angle_beta   90.00
_cell.angle_gamma   90.00
#
_symmetry.space_group_name_H-M   'P 1'
#
loop_
_entity.id
_entity.type
_entity.pdbx_description
1 polymer ?
#
loop_
_entity_poly.entity_id
_entity_poly.type
_entity_poly.pdbx_seq_one_letter_code
_entity_poly.pdbx_strand_id
1 'polypeptide(L)'
;IELRRTVPDLNDVRSSLSIRVDHVGQWLIVRRGRVSLLVNFSDAPRELPLADGAPTAVLLSSNPIPIKGRQALLPPRCAVVLGPAEYAP
;
A
#
# COMPACT_ATOMS: atom_id res chain seq x y z
N ILE A 1 -16.44 6.27 -0.31
CA ILE A 1 -15.65 5.82 0.86
C ILE A 1 -14.92 7.01 1.48
N GLU A 2 -14.70 7.01 2.80
CA GLU A 2 -14.13 8.15 3.54
C GLU A 2 -12.67 8.45 3.17
N LEU A 3 -11.83 7.42 3.06
CA LEU A 3 -10.42 7.58 2.68
C LEU A 3 -10.22 8.37 1.38
N ARG A 4 -11.06 8.13 0.37
CA ARG A 4 -11.01 8.87 -0.89
C ARG A 4 -11.42 10.33 -0.72
N ARG A 5 -12.21 10.69 0.29
CA ARG A 5 -12.58 12.09 0.56
C ARG A 5 -11.49 12.84 1.32
N THR A 6 -10.74 12.15 2.18
CA THR A 6 -9.76 12.76 3.08
C THR A 6 -8.33 12.75 2.55
N VAL A 7 -8.01 11.89 1.57
CA VAL A 7 -6.66 11.76 1.00
C VAL A 7 -6.61 12.32 -0.42
N PRO A 8 -6.03 13.52 -0.63
CA PRO A 8 -6.01 14.20 -1.94
C PRO A 8 -5.37 13.37 -3.06
N ASP A 9 -4.26 12.69 -2.75
CA ASP A 9 -3.49 11.87 -3.69
C ASP A 9 -4.33 10.74 -4.33
N LEU A 10 -5.40 10.28 -3.68
CA LEU A 10 -6.30 9.26 -4.23
C LEU A 10 -7.22 9.80 -5.33
N ASN A 11 -7.43 11.11 -5.40
CA ASN A 11 -8.23 11.76 -6.45
C ASN A 11 -7.39 12.50 -7.48
N ASP A 12 -6.14 12.84 -7.16
CA ASP A 12 -5.31 13.64 -8.04
C ASP A 12 -4.92 12.88 -9.31
N VAL A 13 -5.53 13.24 -10.44
CA VAL A 13 -5.27 12.66 -11.77
C VAL A 13 -3.90 13.05 -12.34
N ARG A 14 -3.23 14.07 -11.78
CA ARG A 14 -1.92 14.53 -12.23
C ARG A 14 -0.78 13.77 -11.54
N SER A 15 -1.06 13.16 -10.39
CA SER A 15 -0.09 12.36 -9.66
C SER A 15 0.41 11.18 -10.50
N SER A 16 1.73 11.02 -10.55
CA SER A 16 2.37 9.90 -11.23
C SER A 16 1.86 8.57 -10.67
N LEU A 17 1.46 7.66 -11.56
CA LEU A 17 1.03 6.31 -11.23
C LEU A 17 2.15 5.33 -11.59
N SER A 18 2.54 4.47 -10.66
CA SER A 18 3.39 3.32 -10.95
C SER A 18 2.77 2.05 -10.41
N ILE A 19 2.97 0.95 -11.15
CA ILE A 19 2.38 -0.35 -10.86
C ILE A 19 3.49 -1.39 -10.96
N ARG A 20 3.62 -2.22 -9.92
CA ARG A 20 4.49 -3.40 -9.92
C ARG A 20 3.65 -4.62 -9.62
N VAL A 21 3.78 -5.65 -10.46
CA VAL A 21 3.07 -6.92 -10.31
C VAL A 21 4.10 -8.04 -10.31
N ASP A 22 3.88 -9.01 -9.44
CA ASP A 22 4.56 -10.29 -9.49
C ASP A 22 3.50 -11.39 -9.60
N HIS A 23 3.45 -12.03 -10.77
CA HIS A 23 2.49 -13.08 -11.03
C HIS A 23 2.84 -14.39 -10.33
N VAL A 24 4.12 -14.63 -10.02
CA VAL A 24 4.60 -15.84 -9.32
C VAL A 24 4.39 -15.68 -7.82
N GLY A 25 4.81 -14.54 -7.27
CA GLY A 25 4.54 -14.16 -5.87
C GLY A 25 3.08 -13.82 -5.59
N GLN A 26 2.28 -13.62 -6.64
CA GLN A 26 0.87 -13.20 -6.62
C GLN A 26 0.64 -11.96 -5.76
N TRP A 27 1.35 -10.88 -6.06
CA TRP A 27 1.18 -9.60 -5.37
C TRP A 27 1.19 -8.41 -6.33
N LEU A 28 0.64 -7.29 -5.85
CA LEU A 28 0.52 -6.02 -6.57
C LEU A 28 0.93 -4.87 -5.65
N ILE A 29 1.70 -3.94 -6.18
CA ILE A 29 1.97 -2.64 -5.57
C ILE A 29 1.55 -1.56 -6.56
N VAL A 30 0.65 -0.68 -6.13
CA VAL A 30 0.27 0.52 -6.87
C VAL A 30 0.75 1.72 -6.07
N ARG A 31 1.46 2.64 -6.70
CA ARG A 31 1.82 3.93 -6.10
C ARG A 31 1.20 5.06 -6.89
N ARG A 32 0.59 6.00 -6.16
CA ARG A 32 0.04 7.24 -6.72
C ARG A 32 0.41 8.38 -5.79
N GLY A 33 1.25 9.29 -6.28
CA GLY A 33 1.80 10.36 -5.44
C GLY A 33 2.54 9.80 -4.23
N ARG A 34 2.09 10.16 -3.03
CA ARG A 34 2.63 9.70 -1.74
C ARG A 34 1.87 8.51 -1.15
N VAL A 35 0.82 8.03 -1.83
CA VAL A 35 0.04 6.87 -1.38
C VAL A 35 0.49 5.61 -2.10
N SER A 36 0.57 4.50 -1.37
CA SER A 36 0.85 3.17 -1.93
C SER A 36 -0.22 2.17 -1.49
N LEU A 37 -0.76 1.42 -2.44
CA LEU A 37 -1.61 0.25 -2.21
C LEU A 37 -0.77 -0.99 -2.41
N LEU A 38 -0.73 -1.86 -1.41
CA LEU A 38 -0.10 -3.17 -1.46
C LEU A 38 -1.18 -4.23 -1.34
N VAL A 39 -1.13 -5.25 -2.20
CA VAL A 39 -2.08 -6.35 -2.21
C VAL A 39 -1.35 -7.68 -2.32
N ASN A 40 -1.63 -8.58 -1.39
CA ASN A 40 -1.24 -9.97 -1.46
C ASN A 40 -2.45 -10.80 -1.92
N PHE A 41 -2.37 -11.37 -3.12
CA PHE A 41 -3.40 -12.25 -3.66
C PHE A 41 -3.15 -13.73 -3.36
N SER A 42 -1.99 -14.10 -2.81
CA SER A 42 -1.69 -15.50 -2.51
C SER A 42 -2.40 -15.98 -1.25
N ASP A 43 -2.43 -17.31 -1.09
CA ASP A 43 -2.92 -18.00 0.10
C ASP A 43 -1.84 -18.14 1.19
N ALA A 44 -0.69 -17.50 1.02
CA ALA A 44 0.43 -17.48 1.98
C ALA A 44 0.83 -16.04 2.34
N PRO A 45 1.46 -15.79 3.50
CA PRO A 45 2.04 -14.48 3.82
C PRO A 45 3.10 -14.07 2.79
N ARG A 46 3.19 -12.77 2.48
CA ARG A 46 4.16 -12.22 1.54
C ARG A 46 4.83 -10.97 2.07
N GLU A 47 6.15 -10.90 1.91
CA GLU A 47 6.93 -9.69 2.14
C GLU A 47 6.98 -8.88 0.85
N LEU A 48 6.42 -7.67 0.89
CA LEU A 48 6.36 -6.77 -0.24
C LEU A 48 7.38 -5.63 -0.04
N PRO A 49 8.23 -5.34 -1.03
CA PRO A 49 9.22 -4.27 -0.91
C PRO A 49 8.57 -2.89 -1.01
N LEU A 50 8.97 -1.99 -0.12
CA LEU A 50 8.63 -0.58 -0.15
C LEU A 50 9.73 0.21 -0.86
N ALA A 51 9.33 1.19 -1.67
CA ALA A 51 10.26 2.12 -2.31
C ALA A 51 11.02 2.94 -1.26
N ASP A 52 12.19 3.45 -1.63
CA ASP A 52 12.93 4.38 -0.78
C ASP A 52 12.10 5.62 -0.45
N GLY A 53 12.07 5.99 0.83
CA GLY A 53 11.25 7.10 1.33
C GLY A 53 9.74 6.90 1.13
N ALA A 54 9.27 5.68 0.83
CA ALA A 54 7.84 5.40 0.79
C ALA A 54 7.23 5.64 2.17
N PRO A 55 6.09 6.34 2.26
CA PRO A 55 5.40 6.50 3.53
C PRO A 55 4.95 5.16 4.11
N THR A 56 4.99 5.04 5.43
CA THR A 56 4.73 3.79 6.15
C THR A 56 3.53 3.87 7.09
N ALA A 57 2.82 5.01 7.16
CA ALA A 57 1.63 5.07 8.00
C ALA A 57 0.49 4.29 7.32
N VAL A 58 -0.16 3.41 8.07
CA VAL A 58 -1.31 2.62 7.59
C VAL A 58 -2.54 3.52 7.59
N LEU A 59 -3.08 3.81 6.41
CA LEU A 59 -4.30 4.60 6.25
C LEU A 59 -5.56 3.71 6.23
N LEU A 60 -5.41 2.50 5.70
CA LEU A 60 -6.48 1.49 5.65
C LEU A 60 -5.83 0.13 5.52
N SER A 61 -6.35 -0.87 6.23
CA SER A 61 -5.92 -2.25 6.05
C SER A 61 -7.05 -3.23 6.33
N SER A 62 -7.06 -4.36 5.63
CA SER A 62 -7.95 -5.47 5.93
C SER A 62 -7.55 -6.21 7.22
N ASN A 63 -6.27 -6.19 7.59
CA ASN A 63 -5.69 -6.84 8.77
C ASN A 63 -4.56 -6.00 9.39
N PRO A 64 -4.13 -6.23 10.64
CA PRO A 64 -2.90 -5.63 11.16
C PRO A 64 -1.69 -6.03 10.32
N ILE A 65 -0.94 -5.04 9.82
CA ILE A 65 0.23 -5.25 8.94
C ILE A 65 1.50 -4.77 9.64
N PRO A 66 2.41 -5.69 10.01
CA PRO A 66 3.72 -5.27 10.47
C PRO A 66 4.52 -4.69 9.31
N ILE A 67 4.99 -3.46 9.49
CA ILE A 67 5.94 -2.79 8.60
C ILE A 67 7.30 -2.82 9.28
N LYS A 68 8.28 -3.45 8.62
CA LYS A 68 9.65 -3.60 9.14
C LYS A 68 10.61 -2.94 8.16
N GLY A 69 11.09 -1.75 8.51
CA GLY A 69 11.99 -0.98 7.66
C GLY A 69 11.36 -0.71 6.28
N ARG A 70 11.88 -1.39 5.26
CA ARG A 70 11.45 -1.23 3.86
C ARG A 70 10.58 -2.37 3.34
N GLN A 71 9.97 -3.13 4.23
CA GLN A 71 9.13 -4.26 3.85
C GLN A 71 7.82 -4.24 4.63
N ALA A 72 6.74 -4.61 3.96
CA ALA A 72 5.46 -4.87 4.58
C ALA A 72 5.17 -6.38 4.49
N LEU A 73 4.89 -7.01 5.62
CA LEU A 73 4.50 -8.41 5.67
C LEU A 73 2.98 -8.51 5.62
N LEU A 74 2.44 -8.83 4.44
CA LEU A 74 1.00 -8.95 4.25
C LEU A 74 0.55 -10.39 4.53
N PRO A 75 -0.49 -10.59 5.36
CA PRO A 75 -1.18 -11.87 5.46
C PRO A 75 -1.75 -12.34 4.11
N PRO A 76 -2.15 -13.62 3.99
CA PRO A 76 -2.88 -14.11 2.83
C PRO A 76 -4.08 -13.23 2.50
N ARG A 77 -4.37 -13.04 1.19
CA ARG A 77 -5.58 -12.35 0.70
C ARG A 77 -5.84 -10.99 1.38
N CYS A 78 -4.80 -10.17 1.51
CA CYS A 78 -4.85 -8.92 2.27
C CYS A 78 -4.48 -7.72 1.40
N ALA A 79 -5.08 -6.56 1.69
CA ALA A 79 -4.71 -5.27 1.11
C ALA A 79 -4.41 -4.24 2.20
N VAL A 80 -3.46 -3.34 1.92
CA VAL A 80 -3.13 -2.21 2.78
C VAL A 80 -2.84 -0.96 1.96
N VAL A 81 -3.36 0.17 2.42
CA VAL A 81 -3.07 1.50 1.90
C VAL A 81 -2.13 2.19 2.88
N LEU A 82 -0.97 2.58 2.37
CA LEU A 82 0.05 3.33 3.08
C LEU A 82 0.10 4.76 2.58
N GLY A 83 0.39 5.70 3.46
CA GLY A 83 0.57 7.09 3.11
C GLY A 83 1.31 7.89 4.18
N PRO A 84 1.47 9.20 3.97
CA PRO A 84 2.06 10.10 4.94
C PRO A 84 1.32 10.05 6.29
N ALA A 85 2.06 10.25 7.38
CA ALA A 85 1.47 10.19 8.73
C ALA A 85 0.41 11.27 8.94
N GLU A 86 0.52 12.43 8.27
CA GLU A 86 -0.49 13.48 8.29
C GLU A 86 -1.83 13.10 7.66
N TYR A 87 -1.90 11.96 6.95
CA TYR A 87 -3.14 11.43 6.37
C TYR A 87 -3.75 10.31 7.23
N ALA A 88 -3.05 9.84 8.25
CA ALA A 88 -3.57 8.79 9.12
C ALA A 88 -4.73 9.33 9.99
N PRO A 89 -5.78 8.51 10.24
CA PRO A 89 -6.91 8.90 11.09
C PRO A 89 -6.52 9.03 12.57
#